data_AF-A0A2D8S5I9-F1
#
_entry.id   AF-A0A2D8S5I9-F1
#
_cell.length_a   1.000
_cell.length_b   1.000
_cell.length_c   1.000
_cell.angle_alpha   90.00
_cell.angle_beta   90.00
_cell.angle_gamma   90.00
#
_symmetry.space_group_name_H-M   'P 1'
#
loop_
_entity.id
_entity.type
_entity.pdbx_description
1 polymer ?
#
loop_
_entity_poly.entity_id
_entity_poly.type
_entity_poly.pdbx_seq_one_letter_code
_entity_poly.pdbx_strand_id
1 'polypeptide(L)' 'MNDTEYRIDTVSYQNKKDHRIFQVCLSKWFKDPKKLQFTNPMMQSPFRFNKWVDLSYNQIGITTFILKHER' A
#
# COMPACT_ATOMS: atom_id res chain seq x y z
N MET A 1 19.62 26.38 0.69
CA MET A 1 18.50 25.62 0.11
C MET A 1 18.71 24.18 0.54
N ASN A 2 17.73 23.53 1.18
CA ASN A 2 17.79 22.10 1.41
C ASN A 2 17.42 21.43 0.08
N ASP A 3 18.41 20.94 -0.66
CA ASP A 3 18.20 20.11 -1.84
C ASP A 3 17.52 18.82 -1.38
N THR A 4 16.20 18.85 -1.37
CA THR A 4 15.38 17.72 -0.96
C THR A 4 15.22 16.83 -2.18
N GLU A 5 16.00 15.76 -2.24
CA GLU A 5 15.97 14.83 -3.36
C GLU A 5 14.79 13.85 -3.19
N TYR A 6 13.91 13.84 -4.18
CA TYR A 6 12.82 12.88 -4.26
C TYR A 6 13.04 11.95 -5.43
N ARG A 7 12.77 10.66 -5.22
CA ARG A 7 12.86 9.64 -6.27
C ARG A 7 11.55 8.91 -6.44
N ILE A 8 11.19 8.65 -7.69
CA ILE A 8 10.09 7.76 -8.05
C ILE A 8 10.66 6.37 -8.29
N ASP A 9 10.17 5.39 -7.54
CA ASP A 9 10.55 3.98 -7.68
C ASP A 9 9.32 3.11 -7.96
N THR A 10 9.52 2.01 -8.67
CA THR A 10 8.53 0.93 -8.80
C THR A 10 8.65 -0.05 -7.64
N VAL A 11 7.53 -0.52 -7.12
CA VAL A 11 7.46 -1.52 -6.05
C VAL A 11 6.49 -2.65 -6.38
N SER A 12 6.62 -3.76 -5.67
CA SER A 12 5.67 -4.86 -5.73
C SER A 12 5.30 -5.32 -4.33
N TYR A 13 4.02 -5.28 -3.98
CA TYR A 13 3.54 -5.70 -2.66
C TYR A 13 3.46 -7.23 -2.48
N GLN A 14 3.90 -7.97 -3.50
CA GLN A 14 4.19 -9.39 -3.47
C GLN A 14 5.60 -9.64 -2.91
N ASN A 15 6.49 -8.64 -2.98
CA ASN A 15 7.76 -8.66 -2.27
C ASN A 15 7.55 -8.34 -0.78
N LYS A 16 8.13 -9.17 0.10
CA LYS A 16 8.03 -9.05 1.56
C LYS A 16 8.43 -7.67 2.11
N LYS A 17 9.46 -7.03 1.54
CA LYS A 17 9.98 -5.73 2.01
C LYS A 17 8.97 -4.63 1.75
N ASP A 18 8.54 -4.49 0.50
CA ASP A 18 7.58 -3.45 0.10
C ASP A 18 6.22 -3.69 0.76
N HIS A 19 5.81 -4.95 0.89
CA HIS A 19 4.60 -5.34 1.63
C HIS A 19 4.63 -4.84 3.09
N ARG A 20 5.74 -5.07 3.80
CA ARG A 20 5.89 -4.63 5.19
C ARG A 20 5.87 -3.11 5.31
N ILE A 21 6.57 -2.39 4.43
CA ILE A 21 6.55 -0.92 4.41
C ILE A 21 5.12 -0.42 4.19
N PHE A 22 4.43 -0.98 3.20
CA PHE A 22 3.06 -0.60 2.88
C PHE A 22 2.08 -0.84 4.02
N GLN A 23 2.21 -1.98 4.70
CA GLN A 23 1.41 -2.31 5.88
C GLN A 23 1.59 -1.28 7.01
N VAL A 24 2.83 -0.84 7.26
CA VAL A 24 3.12 0.17 8.27
C VAL A 24 2.53 1.52 7.86
N CYS A 25 2.72 1.94 6.61
CA CYS A 25 2.17 3.19 6.09
C CYS A 25 0.65 3.26 6.24
N LEU A 26 -0.05 2.17 5.92
CA LEU A 26 -1.51 2.13 5.94
C LEU A 26 -2.12 1.71 7.29
N SER A 27 -1.32 1.29 8.25
CA SER A 27 -1.79 0.90 9.60
C SER A 27 -2.66 1.97 10.26
N LYS A 28 -2.33 3.26 10.05
CA LYS A 28 -3.11 4.39 10.57
C LYS A 28 -4.36 4.68 9.74
N TRP A 29 -4.28 4.49 8.43
CA TRP A 29 -5.39 4.76 7.51
C TRP A 29 -6.49 3.71 7.64
N PHE A 30 -6.12 2.45 7.88
CA PHE A 30 -7.08 1.37 8.12
C PHE A 30 -7.48 1.18 9.58
N LYS A 31 -7.39 2.23 10.41
CA LYS A 31 -7.97 2.23 11.76
C LYS A 31 -9.50 2.13 11.71
N ASP A 32 -10.12 2.72 10.69
CA ASP A 32 -11.55 2.55 10.37
C ASP A 32 -11.77 2.45 8.85
N PRO A 33 -11.54 1.25 8.28
CA PRO A 33 -11.55 1.05 6.83
C PRO A 33 -12.95 1.17 6.23
N LYS A 34 -14.02 0.91 7.02
CA LYS A 34 -15.40 1.04 6.56
C LYS A 34 -15.79 2.49 6.30
N LYS A 35 -15.27 3.42 7.11
CA LYS A 35 -15.52 4.85 6.95
C LYS A 35 -14.93 5.42 5.66
N LEU A 36 -13.82 4.85 5.19
CA LEU A 36 -13.07 5.37 4.05
C LEU A 36 -13.47 4.75 2.70
N GLN A 37 -14.25 3.67 2.68
CA GLN A 37 -14.60 2.91 1.47
C GLN A 37 -13.38 2.45 0.62
N PHE A 38 -12.15 2.49 1.17
CA PHE A 38 -10.92 2.12 0.46
C PHE A 38 -10.64 0.61 0.45
N THR A 39 -11.66 -0.21 0.68
CA THR A 39 -11.54 -1.67 0.68
C THR A 39 -12.20 -2.26 -0.55
N ASN A 40 -11.59 -3.32 -1.10
CA ASN A 40 -12.22 -4.09 -2.18
C ASN A 40 -13.64 -4.54 -1.76
N PRO A 41 -14.67 -4.48 -2.64
CA PRO A 41 -16.05 -4.85 -2.29
C PRO A 41 -16.21 -6.27 -1.73
N MET A 42 -15.29 -7.19 -2.06
CA MET A 42 -15.26 -8.55 -1.53
C MET A 42 -14.65 -8.68 -0.13
N MET A 43 -14.21 -7.57 0.47
CA MET A 43 -13.66 -7.55 1.82
C MET A 43 -14.77 -7.72 2.87
N GLN A 44 -14.55 -8.66 3.78
CA GLN A 44 -15.40 -8.86 4.95
C GLN A 44 -14.78 -8.18 6.18
N SER A 45 -15.63 -7.87 7.16
CA SER A 45 -15.20 -7.39 8.48
C SER A 45 -14.74 -8.57 9.36
N PRO A 46 -13.67 -8.43 10.17
CA PRO A 46 -12.77 -7.27 10.29
C PRO A 46 -11.80 -7.17 9.09
N PHE A 47 -11.30 -5.96 8.83
CA PHE A 47 -10.33 -5.73 7.76
C PHE A 47 -9.06 -6.58 7.95
N ARG A 48 -8.63 -7.25 6.88
CA ARG A 48 -7.40 -8.07 6.86
C ARG A 48 -6.49 -7.54 5.75
N PHE A 49 -5.39 -6.88 6.15
CA PHE A 49 -4.47 -6.23 5.23
C PHE A 49 -3.97 -7.15 4.11
N ASN A 50 -3.48 -8.35 4.45
CA ASN A 50 -2.93 -9.28 3.45
C ASN A 50 -3.99 -9.67 2.40
N LYS A 51 -5.23 -9.98 2.85
CA LYS A 51 -6.33 -10.30 1.93
C LYS A 51 -6.65 -9.11 1.01
N TRP A 52 -6.60 -7.89 1.53
CA TRP A 52 -6.82 -6.69 0.73
C TRP A 52 -5.71 -6.48 -0.30
N VAL A 53 -4.43 -6.70 0.07
CA VAL A 53 -3.31 -6.65 -0.87
C VAL A 53 -3.48 -7.71 -1.96
N ASP A 54 -3.82 -8.95 -1.61
CA ASP A 54 -4.05 -10.03 -2.57
C ASP A 54 -5.21 -9.67 -3.52
N LEU A 55 -6.32 -9.16 -3.00
CA LEU A 55 -7.46 -8.77 -3.84
C LEU A 55 -7.19 -7.55 -4.73
N SER A 56 -6.27 -6.68 -4.34
CA SER A 56 -6.04 -5.40 -5.02
C SER A 56 -4.81 -5.42 -5.94
N TYR A 57 -3.83 -6.27 -5.66
CA TYR A 57 -2.53 -6.29 -6.35
C TYR A 57 -2.18 -7.64 -6.99
N ASN A 58 -3.01 -8.68 -6.88
CA ASN A 58 -2.74 -9.98 -7.52
C ASN A 58 -3.14 -10.05 -9.01
N GLN A 59 -3.43 -8.91 -9.65
CA GLN A 59 -3.73 -8.87 -11.07
C GLN A 59 -2.45 -8.65 -11.89
N ILE A 60 -2.36 -9.33 -13.03
CA ILE A 60 -1.26 -9.16 -13.98
C ILE A 60 -1.36 -7.75 -14.61
N GLY A 61 -0.22 -7.09 -14.77
CA GLY A 61 -0.14 -5.78 -15.43
C GLY A 61 -0.29 -4.57 -14.51
N ILE A 62 -0.47 -4.77 -13.19
CA ILE A 62 -0.41 -3.66 -12.24
C ILE A 62 1.04 -3.21 -12.06
N THR A 63 1.28 -1.91 -12.28
CA THR A 63 2.54 -1.25 -11.94
C THR A 63 2.30 -0.26 -10.82
N THR A 64 3.00 -0.41 -9.71
CA THR A 64 2.88 0.48 -8.55
C THR A 64 4.09 1.38 -8.44
N PHE A 65 3.85 2.68 -8.31
CA PHE A 65 4.88 3.69 -8.12
C PHE A 65 4.80 4.26 -6.71
N ILE A 66 5.96 4.56 -6.12
CA ILE A 66 6.07 5.29 -4.87
C ILE A 66 6.99 6.48 -5.03
N LEU A 67 6.69 7.54 -4.30
CA LEU A 67 7.58 8.68 -4.10
C LEU A 67 8.37 8.45 -2.81
N LYS A 68 9.69 8.38 -2.91
CA LYS A 68 10.60 8.32 -1.77
C LYS A 68 11.24 9.67 -1.56
N HIS A 69 11.31 10.06 -0.30
CA HIS A 69 12.13 11.18 0.15
C HIS A 69 13.50 10.62 0.53
N GLU A 70 14.54 10.95 -0.23
CA GLU A 70 15.92 10.59 0.06
C GLU A 70 16.41 11.54 1.17
N ARG A 71 16.80 10.97 2.31
CA ARG A 71 17.20 11.72 3.51
C ARG A 71 18.52 11.19 4.04
#